data_AF-Q3SEV9-F1
#
_entry.id   AF-Q3SEV9-F1
#
_cell.length_a   1.000
_cell.length_b   1.000
_cell.length_c   1.000
_cell.angle_alpha   90.00
_cell.angle_beta   90.00
_cell.angle_gamma   90.00
#
_symmetry.space_group_name_H-M   'P 1'
#
loop_
_entity.id
_entity.type
_entity.pdbx_description
1 polymer ?
#
loop_
_entity_poly.entity_id
_entity_poly.type
_entity_poly.pdbx_seq_one_letter_code
_entity_poly.pdbx_strand_id
1 'polypeptide(L)' 'MSDHADRLNTWHLELAILADAIGHVLTGIEEPEGLSATAYVLRTRLADLVAACPFPEALP' A
#
# COMPACT_ATOMS: atom_id res chain seq x y z
N MET A 1 -13.57 20.69 6.18
CA MET A 1 -13.33 20.25 4.79
C MET A 1 -11.89 19.82 4.54
N SER A 2 -10.88 20.31 5.29
CA SER A 2 -9.47 19.88 5.12
C SER A 2 -9.23 18.43 5.57
N ASP A 3 -9.82 18.00 6.69
CA ASP A 3 -9.49 16.70 7.31
C ASP A 3 -9.70 15.48 6.41
N HIS A 4 -10.77 15.44 5.61
CA HIS A 4 -11.01 14.34 4.67
C HIS A 4 -10.00 14.34 3.51
N ALA A 5 -9.70 15.51 2.95
CA ALA A 5 -8.72 15.64 1.86
C ALA A 5 -7.31 15.31 2.36
N ASP A 6 -6.96 15.69 3.59
CA ASP A 6 -5.67 15.39 4.21
C ASP A 6 -5.52 13.89 4.48
N ARG A 7 -6.58 13.23 4.96
CA ARG A 7 -6.62 11.77 5.13
C ARG A 7 -6.50 11.02 3.80
N LEU A 8 -7.20 11.46 2.76
CA LEU A 8 -7.11 10.87 1.43
C LEU A 8 -5.71 11.04 0.83
N ASN A 9 -5.13 12.23 0.96
CA ASN A 9 -3.77 12.50 0.51
C ASN A 9 -2.73 11.64 1.23
N THR A 10 -2.88 11.49 2.55
CA THR A 10 -1.99 10.65 3.37
C THR A 10 -2.09 9.18 2.94
N TRP A 11 -3.32 8.67 2.82
CA TRP A 11 -3.57 7.31 2.35
C TRP A 11 -2.99 7.05 0.96
N HIS A 12 -3.17 8.00 0.03
CA HIS A 12 -2.65 7.89 -1.34
C HIS A 12 -1.11 7.89 -1.38
N LEU A 13 -0.46 8.71 -0.54
CA LEU A 13 1.00 8.73 -0.42
C LEU A 13 1.52 7.38 0.09
N GLU A 14 0.90 6.84 1.14
CA GLU A 14 1.27 5.54 1.69
C GLU A 14 1.05 4.40 0.66
N LEU A 15 -0.02 4.46 -0.14
CA LEU A 15 -0.25 3.53 -1.24
C LEU A 15 0.86 3.59 -2.29
N ALA A 16 1.26 4.80 -2.69
CA ALA A 16 2.30 4.99 -3.69
C ALA A 16 3.66 4.44 -3.24
N ILE A 17 4.05 4.70 -1.98
CA ILE A 17 5.27 4.13 -1.38
C ILE A 17 5.21 2.60 -1.37
N LEU A 18 4.06 2.03 -1.00
CA LEU A 18 3.91 0.59 -0.94
C LEU A 18 3.96 -0.07 -2.32
N ALA A 19 3.35 0.55 -3.33
CA ALA A 19 3.41 0.08 -4.71
C ALA A 19 4.85 0.06 -5.24
N ASP A 20 5.63 1.10 -4.94
CA ASP A 20 7.05 1.17 -5.29
C ASP A 20 7.88 0.07 -4.61
N ALA A 21 7.66 -0.17 -3.31
CA ALA A 21 8.31 -1.24 -2.57
C ALA A 21 7.96 -2.63 -3.11
N ILE A 22 6.70 -2.86 -3.51
CA ILE A 22 6.28 -4.10 -4.18
C ILE A 22 6.98 -4.23 -5.53
N GLY A 23 7.05 -3.16 -6.32
CA GLY A 23 7.80 -3.13 -7.57
C GLY A 23 9.24 -3.60 -7.40
N HIS A 24 9.97 -3.04 -6.43
CA HIS A 24 11.34 -3.46 -6.11
C HIS A 24 11.47 -4.93 -5.73
N VAL A 25 10.55 -5.44 -4.89
CA VAL A 25 10.54 -6.86 -4.52
C VAL A 25 10.26 -7.75 -5.73
N LEU A 26 9.34 -7.35 -6.61
CA LEU A 26 9.00 -8.09 -7.83
C LEU A 26 10.15 -8.11 -8.84
N THR A 27 10.89 -7.01 -8.98
CA THR A 27 12.12 -6.96 -9.81
C THR A 27 13.24 -7.82 -9.21
N GLY A 28 13.31 -7.92 -7.88
CA GLY A 28 14.27 -8.77 -7.19
C GLY A 28 14.04 -10.28 -7.37
N ILE A 29 12.87 -10.74 -7.81
CA ILE A 29 12.55 -12.18 -7.96
C ILE A 29 13.41 -12.84 -9.06
N GLU A 30 14.09 -12.05 -9.90
CA GLU A 30 15.14 -12.57 -10.79
C GLU A 30 16.36 -13.12 -10.02
N GLU A 31 16.56 -12.78 -8.74
CA GLU A 31 17.61 -13.31 -7.84
C GLU A 31 17.03 -13.79 -6.47
N PRO A 32 16.91 -15.10 -6.18
CA PRO A 32 15.81 -15.61 -5.34
C PRO A 32 16.05 -15.65 -3.82
N GLU A 33 17.25 -15.34 -3.32
CA GLU A 33 17.56 -15.58 -1.90
C GLU A 33 17.07 -14.43 -1.00
N GLY A 34 16.01 -14.69 -0.22
CA GLY A 34 15.61 -13.85 0.93
C GLY A 34 14.36 -12.97 0.74
N LEU A 35 13.72 -12.96 -0.43
CA LEU A 35 12.60 -12.04 -0.73
C LEU A 35 11.23 -12.47 -0.20
N SER A 36 11.07 -13.72 0.25
CA SER A 36 9.77 -14.25 0.70
C SER A 36 9.23 -13.55 1.96
N ALA A 37 10.10 -13.18 2.89
CA ALA A 37 9.73 -12.44 4.10
C ALA A 37 9.29 -11.00 3.76
N THR A 38 10.06 -10.31 2.91
CA THR A 38 9.74 -8.94 2.47
C THR A 38 8.42 -8.90 1.70
N ALA A 39 8.19 -9.83 0.77
CA ALA A 39 6.94 -9.95 0.04
C ALA A 39 5.74 -10.17 0.98
N TYR A 40 5.89 -10.99 2.02
CA TYR A 40 4.84 -11.21 3.02
C TYR A 40 4.51 -9.92 3.78
N VAL A 41 5.51 -9.18 4.26
CA VAL A 41 5.29 -7.92 4.98
C VAL A 41 4.59 -6.89 4.09
N LEU A 42 5.03 -6.72 2.84
CA LEU A 42 4.41 -5.77 1.91
C LEU A 42 2.95 -6.15 1.60
N ARG A 43 2.66 -7.44 1.43
CA ARG A 43 1.29 -7.93 1.25
C ARG A 43 0.40 -7.61 2.44
N THR A 44 0.88 -7.83 3.66
CA THR A 44 0.12 -7.51 4.88
C THR A 44 -0.15 -6.00 4.98
N ARG A 45 0.85 -5.17 4.72
CA ARG A 45 0.68 -3.70 4.71
C ARG A 45 -0.30 -3.24 3.63
N LEU A 46 -0.35 -3.92 2.49
CA LEU A 46 -1.33 -3.60 1.44
C LEU A 46 -2.75 -3.90 1.89
N ALA A 47 -2.96 -5.05 2.56
CA ALA A 47 -4.26 -5.41 3.11
C ALA A 47 -4.74 -4.39 4.15
N ASP A 48 -3.85 -3.97 5.06
CA ASP A 48 -4.16 -2.94 6.07
C ASP A 48 -4.53 -1.60 5.41
N LEU A 49 -3.78 -1.20 4.38
CA LEU A 49 -4.02 0.05 3.68
C LEU A 49 -5.35 0.04 2.93
N VAL A 50 -5.68 -1.05 2.25
CA VAL A 50 -6.98 -1.23 1.59
C VAL A 50 -8.12 -1.17 2.60
N ALA A 51 -7.98 -1.80 3.77
CA ALA A 51 -8.99 -1.79 4.82
C ALA A 51 -9.18 -0.38 5.43
N ALA A 52 -8.13 0.43 5.50
CA ALA A 52 -8.16 1.79 6.01
C ALA A 52 -8.52 2.85 4.95
N CYS A 53 -8.89 2.43 3.73
CA CYS A 53 -9.16 3.36 2.64
C CYS A 53 -10.30 4.32 2.98
N PRO A 54 -10.07 5.64 2.97
CA PRO A 54 -11.08 6.63 3.31
C PRO A 54 -11.99 6.95 2.11
N PHE A 55 -12.30 5.97 1.24
CA PHE A 55 -13.26 6.20 0.16
C PHE A 55 -14.58 6.72 0.77
N PRO A 56 -15.23 7.70 0.13
CA PRO A 56 -16.54 8.13 0.59
C PRO A 56 -17.46 6.91 0.61
N GLU A 57 -18.16 6.71 1.73
CA GLU A 57 -19.26 5.73 1.77
C GLU A 57 -20.16 6.03 0.58
N ALA A 58 -20.43 5.01 -0.23
CA ALA A 58 -21.31 5.15 -1.38
C ALA A 58 -22.60 5.81 -0.89
N LEU A 59 -22.85 7.05 -1.35
CA LEU A 59 -24.09 7.73 -1.02
C LEU A 59 -25.25 6.81 -1.47
N PRO A 60 -26.22 6.55 -0.58
CA PRO A 60 -27.31 5.62 -0.85
C PRO A 60 -28.18 6.04 -2.05
#